data_AF-A0A6G3MFP7-F1
#
_entry.id   AF-A0A6G3MFP7-F1
#
_cell.length_a   1.000
_cell.length_b   1.000
_cell.length_c   1.000
_cell.angle_alpha   90.00
_cell.angle_beta   90.00
_cell.angle_gamma   90.00
#
_symmetry.space_group_name_H-M   'P 1'
#
loop_
_entity.id
_entity.type
_entity.pdbx_description
1 polymer ?
#
loop_
_entity_poly.entity_id
_entity_poly.type
_entity_poly.pdbx_seq_one_letter_code
_entity_poly.pdbx_strand_id
1 'polypeptide(L)'
;MGTHAHTSFNMADEEVLELLFPLPPQHYYKNYKNENMKENTAPLPPPIIDRKYQCFGVPCDTNDTLIKPLETQGIQNLRSHANEYKVEMLKLNRSILFNFIDLIKIICNDPTDETLIVSPP
;
A
#
# COMPACT_ATOMS: atom_id res chain seq x y z
N MET A 1 -48.72 -47.44 -27.64
CA MET A 1 -48.61 -46.57 -26.45
C MET A 1 -47.13 -46.50 -26.07
N GLY A 2 -46.45 -45.42 -26.46
CA GLY A 2 -45.02 -45.24 -26.22
C GLY A 2 -44.74 -44.73 -24.80
N THR A 3 -43.73 -45.31 -24.18
CA THR A 3 -43.14 -44.91 -22.89
C THR A 3 -42.31 -43.63 -23.08
N HIS A 4 -42.72 -42.51 -22.48
CA HIS A 4 -41.89 -41.30 -22.41
C HIS A 4 -41.01 -41.38 -21.15
N ALA A 5 -39.71 -41.62 -21.37
CA ALA A 5 -38.67 -41.41 -20.38
C ALA A 5 -38.54 -39.91 -20.13
N HIS A 6 -38.89 -39.46 -18.92
CA HIS A 6 -38.43 -38.17 -18.42
C HIS A 6 -36.96 -38.34 -18.04
N THR A 7 -36.08 -38.05 -19.02
CA THR A 7 -34.67 -37.77 -18.78
C THR A 7 -34.58 -36.54 -17.90
N SER A 8 -34.37 -36.73 -16.60
CA SER A 8 -33.98 -35.64 -15.71
C SER A 8 -32.58 -35.18 -16.13
N PHE A 9 -32.53 -34.04 -16.81
CA PHE A 9 -31.31 -33.35 -17.17
C PHE A 9 -30.64 -32.86 -15.87
N ASN A 10 -29.51 -33.46 -15.50
CA ASN A 10 -28.69 -32.97 -14.40
C ASN A 10 -28.08 -31.64 -14.83
N MET A 11 -28.68 -30.55 -14.35
CA MET A 11 -28.24 -29.18 -14.56
C MET A 11 -27.05 -28.84 -13.63
N ALA A 12 -26.00 -29.67 -13.68
CA ALA A 12 -24.78 -29.48 -12.92
C ALA A 12 -23.55 -29.25 -13.82
N ASP A 13 -23.66 -29.54 -15.12
CA ASP A 13 -22.50 -29.61 -16.01
C ASP A 13 -22.50 -28.57 -17.15
N GLU A 14 -23.46 -27.65 -17.19
CA GLU A 14 -23.42 -26.50 -18.11
C GLU A 14 -23.24 -25.19 -17.35
N GLU A 15 -22.32 -24.37 -17.87
CA GLU A 15 -22.05 -23.01 -17.45
C GLU A 15 -21.04 -22.82 -16.30
N VAL A 16 -19.91 -23.53 -16.38
CA VAL A 16 -18.62 -22.95 -15.95
C VAL A 16 -18.19 -21.92 -17.01
N LEU A 17 -19.03 -20.91 -17.25
CA LEU A 17 -18.60 -19.68 -17.94
C LEU A 17 -17.67 -18.96 -16.97
N GLU A 18 -16.38 -19.26 -17.11
CA GLU A 18 -15.26 -18.32 -16.95
C GLU A 18 -15.46 -17.26 -15.85
N LEU A 19 -15.73 -17.72 -14.64
CA LEU A 19 -15.79 -16.87 -13.46
C LEU A 19 -14.35 -16.41 -13.18
N LEU A 20 -14.03 -15.19 -13.62
CA LEU A 20 -12.80 -14.45 -13.28
C LEU A 20 -12.55 -14.36 -11.76
N PHE A 21 -13.55 -14.69 -10.94
CA PHE A 21 -13.50 -14.69 -9.49
C PHE A 21 -14.01 -16.01 -8.91
N PRO A 22 -13.33 -16.57 -7.90
CA PRO A 22 -13.77 -17.81 -7.26
C PRO A 22 -15.15 -17.62 -6.61
N LEU A 23 -15.99 -18.67 -6.70
CA LEU A 23 -17.25 -18.70 -5.96
C LEU A 23 -16.98 -18.57 -4.45
N PRO A 24 -17.85 -17.87 -3.71
CA PRO A 24 -17.69 -17.73 -2.27
C PRO A 24 -17.71 -19.11 -1.59
N PRO A 25 -16.94 -19.32 -0.51
CA PRO A 25 -16.89 -20.61 0.16
C PRO A 25 -18.26 -21.04 0.68
N GLN A 26 -18.78 -22.14 0.13
CA GLN A 26 -20.15 -22.57 0.33
C GLN A 26 -20.52 -22.94 1.77
N HIS A 27 -19.54 -23.35 2.58
CA HIS A 27 -19.78 -23.74 3.97
C HIS A 27 -20.02 -22.57 4.91
N TYR A 28 -19.62 -21.34 4.54
CA TYR A 28 -19.84 -20.17 5.37
C TYR A 28 -21.18 -19.49 5.09
N TYR A 29 -21.45 -19.08 3.84
CA TYR A 29 -22.60 -18.22 3.56
C TYR A 29 -23.96 -18.92 3.74
N LYS A 30 -24.03 -20.25 3.58
CA LYS A 30 -25.28 -21.01 3.70
C LYS A 30 -25.90 -20.93 5.10
N ASN A 31 -25.08 -20.66 6.13
CA ASN A 31 -25.52 -20.60 7.51
C ASN A 31 -26.03 -19.20 7.92
N TYR A 32 -25.81 -18.17 7.10
CA TYR A 32 -26.27 -16.80 7.36
C TYR A 32 -27.63 -16.52 6.69
N LYS A 33 -28.65 -17.28 7.10
CA LYS A 33 -30.05 -17.01 6.72
C LYS A 33 -30.72 -16.11 7.75
N ASN A 34 -31.75 -15.38 7.33
CA ASN A 34 -32.53 -14.48 8.21
C ASN A 34 -33.06 -15.19 9.46
N GLU A 35 -33.44 -16.46 9.35
CA GLU A 35 -33.91 -17.30 10.46
C GLU A 35 -32.78 -17.54 11.47
N ASN A 36 -31.65 -18.07 11.01
CA ASN A 36 -30.46 -18.33 11.83
C ASN A 36 -29.88 -17.06 12.47
N MET A 37 -30.01 -15.90 11.81
CA MET A 37 -29.58 -14.62 12.37
C MET A 37 -30.50 -14.15 13.50
N LYS A 38 -31.82 -14.33 13.36
CA LYS A 38 -32.78 -14.04 14.45
C LYS A 38 -32.57 -14.97 15.64
N GLU A 39 -32.24 -16.23 15.38
CA GLU A 39 -32.00 -17.26 16.39
C GLU A 39 -30.55 -17.28 16.93
N ASN A 40 -29.69 -16.34 16.50
CA ASN A 40 -28.26 -16.29 16.86
C ASN A 40 -27.51 -17.63 16.68
N THR A 41 -27.97 -18.47 15.74
CA THR A 41 -27.40 -19.79 15.43
C THR A 41 -26.39 -19.72 14.28
N ALA A 42 -26.28 -18.55 13.63
CA ALA A 42 -25.22 -18.31 12.64
C ALA A 42 -23.84 -18.50 13.29
N PRO A 43 -22.92 -19.29 12.69
CA PRO A 43 -21.63 -19.56 13.28
C PRO A 43 -20.81 -18.27 13.41
N LEU A 44 -20.11 -18.15 14.53
CA LEU A 44 -19.13 -17.08 14.70
C LEU A 44 -17.92 -17.31 13.79
N PRO A 45 -17.20 -16.25 13.42
CA PRO A 45 -15.92 -16.38 12.73
C PRO A 45 -15.01 -17.38 13.47
N PRO A 46 -14.24 -18.22 12.75
CA PRO A 46 -13.30 -19.12 13.40
C PRO A 46 -12.34 -18.31 14.28
N PRO A 47 -12.02 -18.78 15.49
CA PRO A 47 -11.07 -18.09 16.35
C PRO A 47 -9.70 -18.03 15.67
N ILE A 48 -8.96 -16.93 15.86
CA ILE A 48 -7.58 -16.81 15.38
C ILE A 48 -6.72 -17.76 16.24
N ILE A 49 -6.47 -18.96 15.71
CA ILE A 49 -5.78 -20.05 16.44
C ILE A 49 -4.32 -19.66 16.71
N ASP A 50 -3.67 -19.11 15.69
CA ASP A 50 -2.31 -18.61 15.77
C ASP A 50 -2.30 -17.13 15.44
N ARG A 51 -1.91 -16.31 16.41
CA ARG A 51 -1.71 -14.87 16.24
C ARG A 51 -0.52 -14.53 15.32
N LYS A 52 0.04 -15.54 14.66
CA LYS A 52 1.16 -15.47 13.74
C LYS A 52 0.69 -15.95 12.38
N TYR A 53 0.69 -15.06 11.40
CA TYR A 53 0.34 -15.38 10.02
C TYR A 53 1.37 -14.76 9.07
N GLN A 54 1.47 -15.27 7.85
CA GLN A 54 2.36 -14.72 6.84
C GLN A 54 1.60 -13.72 5.97
N CYS A 55 2.02 -12.46 5.95
CA CYS A 55 1.47 -11.41 5.11
C CYS A 55 2.52 -11.02 4.07
N PHE A 56 2.23 -11.20 2.79
CA PHE A 56 3.16 -10.87 1.69
C PHE A 56 4.58 -11.47 1.85
N GLY A 57 4.66 -12.68 2.40
CA GLY A 57 5.95 -13.33 2.67
C GLY A 57 6.58 -12.99 4.04
N VAL A 58 6.06 -12.00 4.76
CA VAL A 58 6.59 -11.52 6.06
C VAL A 58 5.80 -12.15 7.22
N PRO A 59 6.47 -12.64 8.28
CA PRO A 59 5.77 -13.08 9.48
C PRO A 59 5.15 -11.88 10.20
N CYS A 60 3.83 -11.93 10.40
CA CYS A 60 3.04 -10.95 11.11
C CYS A 60 2.54 -11.54 12.42
N ASP A 61 2.85 -10.88 13.54
CA ASP A 61 2.27 -11.18 14.85
C ASP A 61 1.20 -10.13 15.17
N THR A 62 0.01 -10.55 15.59
CA THR A 62 -1.10 -9.65 15.95
C THR A 62 -0.81 -8.84 17.23
N ASN A 63 0.19 -9.20 18.04
CA ASN A 63 0.58 -8.43 19.22
C ASN A 63 1.66 -7.38 18.92
N ASP A 64 2.38 -7.51 17.80
CA ASP A 64 3.37 -6.53 17.38
C ASP A 64 2.66 -5.23 16.96
N THR A 65 3.33 -4.09 17.15
CA THR A 65 2.83 -2.82 16.62
C THR A 65 2.62 -2.94 15.11
N LEU A 66 1.37 -2.67 14.66
CA LEU A 66 0.93 -2.81 13.26
C LEU A 66 1.88 -2.15 12.26
N ILE A 67 2.45 -1.00 12.66
CA ILE A 67 3.45 -0.27 11.89
C ILE A 67 4.77 -0.39 12.66
N LYS A 68 5.67 -1.24 12.16
CA LYS A 68 7.04 -1.31 12.66
C LYS A 68 7.81 -0.07 12.20
N PRO A 69 8.63 0.57 13.05
CA PRO A 69 9.45 1.69 12.63
C PRO A 69 10.37 1.26 11.47
N LEU A 70 10.57 2.15 10.50
CA LEU A 70 11.31 1.88 9.26
C LEU A 70 12.71 1.31 9.54
N GLU A 71 13.33 1.76 10.63
CA GLU A 71 14.64 1.31 11.10
C GLU A 71 14.67 -0.20 11.40
N THR A 72 13.58 -0.75 11.95
CA THR A 72 13.45 -2.19 12.24
C THR A 72 13.16 -3.03 10.99
N GLN A 73 12.79 -2.38 9.88
CA GLN A 73 12.59 -3.01 8.58
C GLN A 73 13.86 -2.93 7.70
N GLY A 74 14.98 -2.46 8.26
CA GLY A 74 16.24 -2.27 7.53
C GLY A 74 16.22 -1.03 6.62
N ILE A 75 15.22 -0.16 6.74
CA ILE A 75 15.12 1.07 5.98
C ILE A 75 15.84 2.16 6.77
N GLN A 76 16.98 2.61 6.23
CA GLN A 76 17.77 3.66 6.87
C GLN A 76 17.04 5.00 6.80
N ASN A 77 16.92 5.66 7.95
CA ASN A 77 16.48 7.04 7.99
C ASN A 77 17.58 7.95 7.41
N LEU A 78 17.36 8.45 6.18
CA LEU A 78 18.26 9.38 5.50
C LEU A 78 18.45 10.70 6.28
N ARG A 79 17.56 10.99 7.25
CA ARG A 79 17.61 12.16 8.13
C ARG A 79 18.25 11.87 9.50
N SER A 80 18.98 10.76 9.65
CA SER A 80 19.61 10.35 10.92
C SER A 80 20.58 11.39 11.51
N HIS A 81 21.03 12.37 10.72
CA HIS A 81 21.76 13.55 11.19
C HIS A 81 20.83 14.63 11.77
N ALA A 82 19.92 14.24 12.66
CA ALA A 82 18.94 15.14 13.29
C ALA A 82 19.57 16.32 14.07
N ASN A 83 20.89 16.36 14.22
CA ASN A 83 21.59 17.35 15.04
C ASN A 83 22.53 18.31 14.27
N GLU A 84 22.53 18.27 12.94
CA GLU A 84 23.39 19.16 12.12
C GLU A 84 22.65 20.39 11.56
N TYR A 85 21.51 20.76 12.15
CA TYR A 85 20.73 21.92 11.71
C TYR A 85 21.56 23.22 11.64
N LYS A 86 22.55 23.38 12.53
CA LYS A 86 23.48 24.53 12.51
C LYS A 86 24.38 24.52 11.28
N VAL A 87 24.86 23.34 10.88
CA VAL A 87 25.73 23.16 9.70
C VAL A 87 24.93 23.42 8.42
N GLU A 88 23.71 22.89 8.34
CA GLU A 88 22.81 23.14 7.22
C GLU A 88 22.37 24.60 7.13
N MET A 89 22.08 25.26 8.25
CA MET A 89 21.82 26.70 8.28
C MET A 89 23.01 27.54 7.82
N LEU A 90 24.23 27.14 8.19
CA LEU A 90 25.44 27.80 7.69
C LEU A 90 25.61 27.61 6.17
N LYS A 91 25.30 26.42 5.64
CA LYS A 91 25.31 26.16 4.18
C LYS A 91 24.29 27.02 3.45
N LEU A 92 23.07 27.13 3.99
CA LEU A 92 22.01 27.97 3.43
C LEU A 92 22.41 29.45 3.45
N ASN A 93 22.94 29.95 4.58
CA ASN A 93 23.41 31.33 4.70
C ASN A 93 24.55 31.65 3.72
N ARG A 94 25.44 30.69 3.44
CA ARG A 94 26.46 30.86 2.39
C ARG A 94 25.82 30.90 1.02
N SER A 95 24.92 29.96 0.73
CA SER A 95 24.21 29.89 -0.55
C SER A 95 23.46 31.18 -0.87
N ILE A 96 22.68 31.72 0.07
CA ILE A 96 21.90 32.95 -0.17
C ILE A 96 22.79 34.16 -0.44
N LEU A 97 23.95 34.26 0.23
CA LEU A 97 24.92 35.33 0.01
C LEU A 97 25.55 35.23 -1.40
N PHE A 98 25.94 34.03 -1.83
CA PHE A 98 26.48 33.83 -3.19
C PHE A 98 25.43 34.16 -4.25
N ASN A 99 24.19 33.66 -4.09
CA ASN A 99 23.09 34.00 -5.01
C ASN A 99 22.87 35.52 -5.09
N PHE A 100 22.91 36.23 -3.96
CA PHE A 100 22.77 37.68 -3.95
C PHE A 100 23.90 38.38 -4.71
N ILE A 101 25.15 37.96 -4.52
CA ILE A 101 26.30 38.53 -5.22
C ILE A 101 26.21 38.23 -6.72
N ASP A 102 25.78 37.04 -7.12
CA ASP A 102 25.62 36.68 -8.52
C ASP A 102 24.49 37.48 -9.18
N LEU A 103 23.39 37.74 -8.47
CA LEU A 103 22.35 38.66 -8.94
C LEU A 103 22.87 40.09 -9.11
N ILE A 104 23.70 40.58 -8.19
CA ILE A 104 24.35 41.90 -8.35
C ILE A 104 25.23 41.90 -9.60
N LYS A 105 26.02 40.85 -9.84
CA LYS A 105 26.85 40.76 -11.05
C LYS A 105 26.01 40.79 -12.33
N ILE A 106 24.85 40.14 -12.34
CA ILE A 106 23.91 40.16 -13.47
C ILE A 106 23.34 41.57 -13.67
N ILE A 107 23.08 42.32 -12.61
CA ILE A 107 22.58 43.70 -12.72
C ILE A 107 23.69 44.68 -13.16
N CYS A 108 24.94 44.43 -12.75
CA CYS A 108 26.08 45.27 -13.10
C CYS A 108 26.60 45.04 -14.52
N ASN A 109 26.49 43.81 -15.04
CA ASN A 109 26.66 43.51 -16.45
C ASN A 109 25.28 43.65 -17.14
N ASP A 110 25.20 43.67 -18.47
CA ASP A 110 23.91 43.85 -19.16
C ASP A 110 22.87 42.82 -18.63
N PRO A 111 21.70 43.26 -18.13
CA PRO A 111 20.70 42.37 -17.52
C PRO A 111 20.12 41.33 -18.49
N THR A 112 20.45 41.42 -19.79
CA THR A 112 20.02 40.53 -20.87
C THR A 112 21.07 39.46 -21.21
N ASP A 113 22.27 39.53 -20.62
CA ASP A 113 23.36 38.59 -20.93
C ASP A 113 23.16 37.25 -20.20
N GLU A 114 22.39 36.36 -20.85
CA GLU A 114 22.09 35.00 -20.37
C GLU A 114 23.33 34.10 -20.20
N THR A 115 24.49 34.52 -20.70
CA THR A 115 25.73 33.73 -20.65
C THR A 115 26.35 33.66 -19.25
N LEU A 116 25.94 34.51 -18.32
CA LEU A 116 26.45 34.55 -16.94
C LEU A 116 25.77 33.55 -15.99
N ILE A 117 24.64 32.94 -16.40
CA ILE A 117 23.89 31.97 -15.60
C ILE A 117 24.43 30.55 -15.80
N VAL A 118 25.13 30.29 -16.92
CA VAL A 118 25.65 28.96 -17.27
C VAL A 118 27.16 28.94 -17.12
N SER A 119 27.63 28.70 -15.90
CA SER A 119 29.02 28.28 -15.66
C SER A 119 29.06 26.81 -15.27
N PRO A 120 29.50 25.91 -16.17
CA PRO A 120 30.03 24.59 -15.82
C PRO A 120 31.53 24.48 -16.16
N PRO A 121 32.29 23.52 -15.59
CA PRO A 121 32.08 22.68 -14.40
C PRO A 121 32.86 23.15 -13.16
#